data_AF-A0A2H0UP53-F1
#
_entry.id   AF-A0A2H0UP53-F1
#
_cell.length_a   1.000
_cell.length_b   1.000
_cell.length_c   1.000
_cell.angle_alpha   90.00
_cell.angle_beta   90.00
_cell.angle_gamma   90.00
#
_symmetry.space_group_name_H-M   'P 1'
#
loop_
_entity.id
_entity.type
_entity.pdbx_description
1 polymer ?
#
loop_
_entity_poly.entity_id
_entity_poly.type
_entity_poly.pdbx_seq_one_letter_code
_entity_poly.pdbx_strand_id
1 'polypeptide(L)'
;MENPEFLKNKYDLHKAPEVESAARRTEASREEKVGQKPRERIQNYLDRFSEVLERKDEGKRDRGIEALRSILYENKVIKPEEVPEEVFTLEQRIARELGHGEVEITEEFRQRKIDQIISAQKRSLDRWIDYLASSDAQYPDWAKYWAFRSMLEMGKLVKEEDEEGREKMFFQKRTKTTAAPFPLLNERALALTIGSIRAKLEEKTKPKKERGQIENQSTKLTETEFQALISGESFSKIYAQFLLEIPEYTIEGLEEIRGKWVRYPKNSDARPLVDSLEGCPLEWCTADYETAETQLQGGDFYVYYSLNQAGEAKIPRAAIRMEEDRIAEVRGIAKGQNVDPYISPVIEEKMKEFSDGEEYKKKSANMKRLTEIEQRDERGEELTKEELRFLYEVDGKIQGFGYERDPRIDEILQGRDNRTDLSQVFSCRPDQISLTQEEALSRDIIYHYGDLYLGSLTSAEGLTLPQSIGGYLNLSSLTSAEGLTLPQSIGGYLNLRSLTS
;
A
#
# COMPACT_ATOMS: atom_id res chain seq x y z
N MET A 1 -33.69 -17.27 10.19
CA MET A 1 -33.72 -17.92 11.53
C MET A 1 -33.18 -16.92 12.54
N GLU A 2 -33.97 -16.56 13.54
CA GLU A 2 -33.47 -15.81 14.71
C GLU A 2 -32.56 -16.71 15.54
N ASN A 3 -31.39 -16.21 15.96
CA ASN A 3 -30.48 -16.97 16.82
C ASN A 3 -29.81 -16.10 17.91
N PRO A 4 -30.59 -15.46 18.81
CA PRO A 4 -30.06 -14.74 19.97
C PRO A 4 -29.18 -15.60 20.90
N GLU A 5 -29.39 -16.93 20.93
CA GLU A 5 -28.56 -17.85 21.74
C GLU A 5 -27.11 -17.91 21.26
N PHE A 6 -26.86 -17.75 19.95
CA PHE A 6 -25.49 -17.63 19.44
C PHE A 6 -24.76 -16.44 20.08
N LEU A 7 -25.39 -15.26 20.11
CA LEU A 7 -24.78 -14.05 20.69
C LEU A 7 -24.65 -14.12 22.21
N LYS A 8 -25.59 -14.78 22.89
CA LYS A 8 -25.47 -15.09 24.31
C LYS A 8 -24.24 -15.94 24.59
N ASN A 9 -24.07 -17.06 23.89
CA ASN A 9 -22.98 -17.99 24.16
C ASN A 9 -21.62 -17.40 23.76
N LYS A 10 -21.60 -16.54 22.74
CA LYS A 10 -20.37 -15.95 22.22
C LYS A 10 -19.88 -14.74 23.01
N TYR A 11 -20.80 -13.91 23.51
CA TYR A 11 -20.46 -12.60 24.09
C TYR A 11 -21.10 -12.33 25.45
N ASP A 12 -21.85 -13.29 26.01
CA ASP A 12 -22.73 -13.04 27.16
C ASP A 12 -23.66 -11.83 26.94
N LEU A 13 -24.09 -11.61 25.70
CA LEU A 13 -24.69 -10.33 25.26
C LEU A 13 -25.88 -9.86 26.12
N HIS A 14 -26.67 -10.78 26.67
CA HIS A 14 -27.76 -10.49 27.61
C HIS A 14 -27.37 -9.67 28.85
N LYS A 15 -26.08 -9.66 29.23
CA LYS A 15 -25.53 -8.88 30.36
C LYS A 15 -24.94 -7.54 29.93
N ALA A 16 -24.89 -7.25 28.63
CA ALA A 16 -24.24 -6.05 28.13
C ALA A 16 -25.08 -4.79 28.47
N PRO A 17 -24.46 -3.66 28.83
CA PRO A 17 -25.16 -2.43 29.18
C PRO A 17 -26.14 -1.94 28.10
N GLU A 18 -25.80 -2.14 26.83
CA GLU A 18 -26.64 -1.77 25.70
C GLU A 18 -27.95 -2.58 25.63
N VAL A 19 -27.91 -3.87 25.99
CA VAL A 19 -29.10 -4.73 26.07
C VAL A 19 -29.99 -4.31 27.24
N GLU A 20 -29.39 -3.98 28.39
CA GLU A 20 -30.13 -3.46 29.53
C GLU A 20 -30.78 -2.11 29.23
N SER A 21 -30.05 -1.21 28.58
CA SER A 21 -30.56 0.09 28.14
C SER A 21 -31.73 -0.04 27.16
N ALA A 22 -31.66 -1.00 26.23
CA ALA A 22 -32.76 -1.29 25.32
C ALA A 22 -34.01 -1.84 26.03
N ALA A 23 -33.82 -2.74 27.00
CA ALA A 23 -34.93 -3.26 27.80
C ALA A 23 -35.64 -2.13 28.56
N ARG A 24 -34.89 -1.31 29.32
CA ARG A 24 -35.45 -0.18 30.09
C ARG A 24 -36.23 0.79 29.21
N ARG A 25 -35.73 1.08 28.00
CA ARG A 25 -36.41 1.97 27.05
C ARG A 25 -37.71 1.35 26.51
N THR A 26 -37.72 0.05 26.20
CA THR A 26 -38.93 -0.65 25.75
C THR A 26 -40.00 -0.61 26.84
N GLU A 27 -39.63 -0.93 28.08
CA GLU A 27 -40.54 -0.90 29.23
C GLU A 27 -41.13 0.49 29.49
N ALA A 28 -40.34 1.55 29.28
CA ALA A 28 -40.79 2.93 29.42
C ALA A 28 -41.71 3.41 28.27
N SER A 29 -41.70 2.75 27.11
CA SER A 29 -42.38 3.22 25.89
C SER A 29 -43.60 2.41 25.48
N ARG A 30 -43.72 1.14 25.87
CA ARG A 30 -44.77 0.23 25.39
C ARG A 30 -45.72 -0.30 26.48
N GLU A 31 -45.59 0.11 27.74
CA GLU A 31 -46.30 -0.48 28.90
C GLU A 31 -46.14 -2.02 29.06
N GLU A 32 -45.33 -2.67 28.21
CA GLU A 32 -45.02 -4.09 28.25
C GLU A 32 -43.66 -4.34 28.92
N LYS A 33 -43.62 -5.32 29.83
CA LYS A 33 -42.37 -5.76 30.46
C LYS A 33 -41.55 -6.60 29.50
N VAL A 34 -40.25 -6.30 29.38
CA VAL A 34 -39.34 -7.16 28.62
C VAL A 34 -39.04 -8.39 29.45
N GLY A 35 -39.21 -9.57 28.85
CA GLY A 35 -38.97 -10.83 29.52
C GLY A 35 -37.51 -10.98 29.98
N GLN A 36 -37.30 -11.52 31.18
CA GLN A 36 -35.98 -11.57 31.83
C GLN A 36 -35.06 -12.65 31.27
N LYS A 37 -35.56 -13.56 30.42
CA LYS A 37 -34.74 -14.62 29.85
C LYS A 37 -33.68 -14.02 28.92
N PRO A 38 -32.44 -14.54 28.92
CA PRO A 38 -31.37 -14.05 28.04
C PRO A 38 -31.78 -13.90 26.57
N ARG A 39 -32.52 -14.89 26.06
CA ARG A 39 -33.05 -14.89 24.69
C ARG A 39 -33.95 -13.68 24.39
N GLU A 40 -34.91 -13.41 25.27
CA GLU A 40 -35.91 -12.36 25.12
C GLU A 40 -35.26 -10.97 25.21
N ARG A 41 -34.30 -10.80 26.14
CA ARG A 41 -33.53 -9.56 26.27
C ARG A 41 -32.66 -9.26 25.05
N ILE A 42 -31.96 -10.27 24.53
CA ILE A 42 -31.14 -10.12 23.32
C ILE A 42 -32.04 -9.84 22.12
N GLN A 43 -33.16 -10.55 21.97
CA GLN A 43 -34.07 -10.31 20.85
C GLN A 43 -34.63 -8.89 20.91
N ASN A 44 -35.07 -8.40 22.08
CA ASN A 44 -35.51 -7.01 22.24
C ASN A 44 -34.45 -5.98 21.80
N TYR A 45 -33.19 -6.25 22.11
CA TYR A 45 -32.08 -5.40 21.66
C TYR A 45 -31.89 -5.47 20.15
N LEU A 46 -31.93 -6.66 19.55
CA LEU A 46 -31.82 -6.86 18.09
C LEU A 46 -33.00 -6.22 17.34
N ASP A 47 -34.23 -6.38 17.82
CA ASP A 47 -35.43 -5.78 17.22
C ASP A 47 -35.29 -4.25 17.16
N ARG A 48 -34.71 -3.65 18.20
CA ARG A 48 -34.44 -2.21 18.23
C ARG A 48 -33.30 -1.82 17.30
N PHE A 49 -32.24 -2.64 17.22
CA PHE A 49 -31.17 -2.44 16.25
C PHE A 49 -31.75 -2.42 14.83
N SER A 50 -32.60 -3.39 14.49
CA SER A 50 -33.29 -3.45 13.19
C SER A 50 -34.30 -2.33 13.00
N GLU A 51 -35.01 -1.90 14.05
CA GLU A 51 -35.89 -0.73 13.96
C GLU A 51 -35.12 0.53 13.54
N VAL A 52 -33.89 0.73 14.02
CA VAL A 52 -33.07 1.88 13.62
C VAL A 52 -32.68 1.80 12.14
N LEU A 53 -32.33 0.60 11.66
CA LEU A 53 -31.85 0.40 10.30
C LEU A 53 -33.00 0.31 9.26
N GLU A 54 -34.16 -0.22 9.63
CA GLU A 54 -35.23 -0.64 8.71
C GLU A 54 -36.54 0.15 8.92
N ARG A 55 -36.47 1.32 9.56
CA ARG A 55 -37.62 2.22 9.77
C ARG A 55 -38.33 2.55 8.45
N LYS A 56 -39.65 2.37 8.42
CA LYS A 56 -40.52 2.70 7.27
C LYS A 56 -40.55 4.19 6.94
N ASP A 57 -40.42 5.04 7.95
CA ASP A 57 -40.34 6.50 7.80
C ASP A 57 -38.89 6.87 7.54
N GLU A 58 -38.58 7.26 6.30
CA GLU A 58 -37.23 7.56 5.83
C GLU A 58 -36.58 8.66 6.68
N GLY A 59 -37.28 9.75 6.97
CA GLY A 59 -36.74 10.84 7.79
C GLY A 59 -36.47 10.44 9.24
N LYS A 60 -37.16 9.45 9.80
CA LYS A 60 -36.84 8.87 11.13
C LYS A 60 -35.74 7.81 11.07
N ARG A 61 -35.61 7.09 9.95
CA ARG A 61 -34.53 6.14 9.69
C ARG A 61 -33.20 6.88 9.58
N ASP A 62 -33.14 7.89 8.72
CA ASP A 62 -31.94 8.66 8.45
C ASP A 62 -31.43 9.35 9.72
N ARG A 63 -32.32 9.96 10.50
CA ARG A 63 -31.97 10.51 11.83
C ARG A 63 -31.45 9.45 12.81
N GLY A 64 -31.97 8.22 12.73
CA GLY A 64 -31.51 7.11 13.57
C GLY A 64 -30.11 6.64 13.17
N ILE A 65 -29.86 6.52 11.88
CA ILE A 65 -28.55 6.17 11.31
C ILE A 65 -27.52 7.27 11.62
N GLU A 66 -27.87 8.54 11.46
CA GLU A 66 -26.97 9.66 11.81
C GLU A 66 -26.61 9.70 13.30
N ALA A 67 -27.58 9.41 14.18
CA ALA A 67 -27.31 9.29 15.61
C ALA A 67 -26.37 8.11 15.91
N LEU A 68 -26.54 6.98 15.20
CA LEU A 68 -25.64 5.83 15.31
C LEU A 68 -24.22 6.17 14.83
N ARG A 69 -24.08 6.82 13.67
CA ARG A 69 -22.80 7.31 13.13
C ARG A 69 -22.08 8.21 14.13
N SER A 70 -22.79 9.20 14.67
CA SER A 70 -22.24 10.14 15.66
C SER A 70 -21.64 9.42 16.86
N ILE A 71 -22.37 8.46 17.44
CA ILE A 71 -21.90 7.65 18.57
C ILE A 71 -20.67 6.82 18.17
N LEU A 72 -20.70 6.21 16.99
CA LEU A 72 -19.59 5.36 16.54
C LEU A 72 -18.34 6.16 16.22
N TYR A 73 -18.46 7.33 15.60
CA TYR A 73 -17.32 8.21 15.35
C TYR A 73 -16.66 8.63 16.66
N GLU A 74 -17.44 9.04 17.65
CA GLU A 74 -16.91 9.45 18.96
C GLU A 74 -16.15 8.31 19.67
N ASN A 75 -16.63 7.07 19.53
CA ASN A 75 -16.16 5.94 20.32
C ASN A 75 -15.22 4.96 19.58
N LYS A 76 -15.16 5.02 18.25
CA LYS A 76 -14.48 4.02 17.41
C LYS A 76 -13.51 4.61 16.39
N VAL A 77 -13.68 5.87 16.00
CA VAL A 77 -12.71 6.55 15.12
C VAL A 77 -11.59 7.12 15.97
N ILE A 78 -10.35 7.00 15.48
CA ILE A 78 -9.16 7.53 16.13
C ILE A 78 -9.27 9.03 16.36
N LYS A 79 -8.78 9.51 17.51
CA LYS A 79 -8.69 10.94 17.80
C LYS A 79 -7.37 11.54 17.27
N PRO A 80 -7.33 12.83 16.91
CA PRO A 80 -6.11 13.49 16.45
C PRO A 80 -4.89 13.24 17.35
N GLU A 81 -5.08 13.32 18.67
CA GLU A 81 -4.03 13.12 19.68
C GLU A 81 -3.62 11.66 19.89
N GLU A 82 -4.35 10.70 19.31
CA GLU A 82 -4.07 9.26 19.39
C GLU A 82 -3.36 8.72 18.15
N VAL A 83 -3.18 9.55 17.10
CA VAL A 83 -2.45 9.17 15.88
C VAL A 83 -0.97 8.95 16.21
N PRO A 84 -0.42 7.75 15.97
CA PRO A 84 0.97 7.44 16.31
C PRO A 84 1.98 8.22 15.49
N GLU A 85 3.12 8.55 16.10
CA GLU A 85 4.20 9.27 15.43
C GLU A 85 4.79 8.48 14.25
N GLU A 86 4.78 7.16 14.37
CA GLU A 86 5.24 6.22 13.35
C GLU A 86 4.50 6.38 12.01
N VAL A 87 3.29 6.93 12.02
CA VAL A 87 2.53 7.18 10.78
C VAL A 87 3.16 8.30 9.97
N PHE A 88 3.70 9.34 10.62
CA PHE A 88 4.32 10.47 9.93
C PHE A 88 5.74 10.12 9.49
N THR A 89 6.50 9.41 10.32
CA THR A 89 7.86 8.99 9.97
C THR A 89 7.88 7.93 8.87
N LEU A 90 6.83 7.09 8.76
CA LEU A 90 6.68 6.17 7.62
C LEU A 90 6.54 6.92 6.30
N GLU A 91 5.76 8.01 6.25
CA GLU A 91 5.63 8.84 5.03
C GLU A 91 6.94 9.52 4.65
N GLN A 92 7.68 10.02 5.64
CA GLN A 92 9.03 10.57 5.41
C GLN A 92 9.96 9.51 4.82
N ARG A 93 9.91 8.27 5.34
CA ARG A 93 10.67 7.15 4.79
C ARG A 93 10.26 6.84 3.35
N ILE A 94 8.97 6.76 3.04
CA ILE A 94 8.48 6.49 1.68
C ILE A 94 8.96 7.58 0.71
N ALA A 95 8.86 8.85 1.10
CA ALA A 95 9.32 9.96 0.26
C ALA A 95 10.85 9.90 0.02
N ARG A 96 11.62 9.56 1.06
CA ARG A 96 13.07 9.34 0.96
C ARG A 96 13.39 8.16 0.04
N GLU A 97 12.67 7.04 0.18
CA GLU A 97 12.86 5.85 -0.66
C GLU A 97 12.58 6.14 -2.15
N LEU A 98 11.60 7.01 -2.44
CA LEU A 98 11.31 7.53 -3.78
C LEU A 98 12.31 8.60 -4.27
N GLY A 99 13.29 8.98 -3.45
CA GLY A 99 14.29 9.98 -3.79
C GLY A 99 13.75 11.39 -3.88
N HIS A 100 12.63 11.70 -3.19
CA HIS A 100 12.17 13.08 -3.01
C HIS A 100 13.03 13.87 -2.01
N GLY A 101 14.02 13.22 -1.39
CA GLY A 101 14.89 13.80 -0.37
C GLY A 101 14.27 13.75 1.02
N GLU A 102 14.78 14.59 1.92
CA GLU A 102 14.24 14.71 3.27
C GLU A 102 12.99 15.58 3.28
N VAL A 103 11.83 14.93 3.51
CA VAL A 103 10.57 15.64 3.70
C VAL A 103 10.45 16.07 5.16
N GLU A 104 10.30 17.36 5.40
CA GLU A 104 10.06 17.90 6.73
C GLU A 104 8.60 17.65 7.17
N ILE A 105 8.43 17.10 8.38
CA ILE A 105 7.11 16.86 8.97
C ILE A 105 6.62 18.16 9.62
N THR A 106 6.03 19.04 8.81
CA THR A 106 5.42 20.28 9.27
C THR A 106 4.09 20.03 10.00
N GLU A 107 3.65 20.99 10.83
CA GLU A 107 2.32 20.93 11.47
C GLU A 107 1.18 20.85 10.47
N GLU A 108 1.30 21.54 9.32
CA GLU A 108 0.30 21.46 8.25
C GLU A 108 0.24 20.05 7.65
N PHE A 109 1.39 19.42 7.40
CA PHE A 109 1.46 18.05 6.92
C PHE A 109 0.82 17.07 7.91
N ARG A 110 1.12 17.23 9.21
CA ARG A 110 0.51 16.42 10.28
C ARG A 110 -1.00 16.55 10.27
N GLN A 111 -1.51 17.78 10.28
CA GLN A 111 -2.94 18.04 10.32
C GLN A 111 -3.65 17.42 9.11
N ARG A 112 -3.13 17.64 7.90
CA ARG A 112 -3.68 17.04 6.67
C ARG A 112 -3.71 15.52 6.74
N LYS A 113 -2.64 14.89 7.25
CA LYS A 113 -2.56 13.43 7.35
C LYS A 113 -3.53 12.87 8.40
N ILE A 114 -3.68 13.55 9.53
CA ILE A 114 -4.66 13.20 10.57
C ILE A 114 -6.08 13.26 9.98
N ASP A 115 -6.41 14.34 9.26
CA ASP A 115 -7.73 14.51 8.65
C ASP A 115 -8.01 13.39 7.65
N GLN A 116 -7.05 13.04 6.79
CA GLN A 116 -7.16 11.89 5.87
C GLN A 116 -7.43 10.57 6.59
N ILE A 117 -6.72 10.30 7.70
CA ILE A 117 -6.89 9.07 8.50
C ILE A 117 -8.29 9.00 9.10
N ILE A 118 -8.74 10.09 9.73
CA ILE A 118 -10.06 10.18 10.37
C ILE A 118 -11.16 10.04 9.31
N SER A 119 -11.01 10.75 8.19
CA SER A 119 -11.94 10.72 7.06
C SER A 119 -12.06 9.29 6.47
N ALA A 120 -10.93 8.58 6.33
CA ALA A 120 -10.91 7.20 5.85
C ALA A 120 -11.56 6.21 6.84
N GLN A 121 -11.38 6.40 8.15
CA GLN A 121 -12.06 5.59 9.15
C GLN A 121 -13.57 5.83 9.17
N LYS A 122 -14.02 7.09 9.07
CA LYS A 122 -15.45 7.40 8.99
C LYS A 122 -16.11 6.76 7.78
N ARG A 123 -15.57 6.95 6.57
CA ARG A 123 -16.14 6.36 5.35
C ARG A 123 -16.15 4.84 5.36
N SER A 124 -15.06 4.20 5.78
CA SER A 124 -15.02 2.74 5.84
C SER A 124 -16.05 2.19 6.83
N LEU A 125 -16.30 2.88 7.94
CA LEU A 125 -17.37 2.55 8.87
C LEU A 125 -18.77 2.79 8.26
N ASP A 126 -18.97 3.92 7.60
CA ASP A 126 -20.25 4.27 6.96
C ASP A 126 -20.66 3.23 5.93
N ARG A 127 -19.72 2.75 5.12
CA ARG A 127 -19.97 1.68 4.14
C ARG A 127 -20.61 0.44 4.77
N TRP A 128 -20.11 0.03 5.94
CA TRP A 128 -20.70 -1.10 6.66
C TRP A 128 -22.09 -0.78 7.19
N ILE A 129 -22.30 0.42 7.72
CA ILE A 129 -23.60 0.86 8.23
C ILE A 129 -24.62 0.88 7.08
N ASP A 130 -24.25 1.49 5.95
CA ASP A 130 -25.11 1.69 4.80
C ASP A 130 -25.50 0.37 4.15
N TYR A 131 -24.53 -0.51 3.92
CA TYR A 131 -24.82 -1.83 3.37
C TYR A 131 -25.68 -2.67 4.31
N LEU A 132 -25.36 -2.74 5.61
CA LEU A 132 -26.15 -3.55 6.56
C LEU A 132 -27.57 -2.99 6.78
N ALA A 133 -27.77 -1.69 6.52
CA ALA A 133 -29.07 -1.03 6.52
C ALA A 133 -29.81 -1.14 5.17
N SER A 134 -29.12 -1.54 4.09
CA SER A 134 -29.72 -1.63 2.76
C SER A 134 -30.61 -2.87 2.61
N SER A 135 -31.42 -2.87 1.56
CA SER A 135 -32.24 -4.02 1.16
C SER A 135 -31.42 -5.21 0.67
N ASP A 136 -30.15 -4.99 0.32
CA ASP A 136 -29.27 -6.01 -0.26
C ASP A 136 -28.67 -6.90 0.84
N ALA A 137 -28.50 -6.37 2.05
CA ALA A 137 -28.06 -7.13 3.22
C ALA A 137 -29.20 -7.97 3.85
N GLN A 138 -29.66 -8.99 3.12
CA GLN A 138 -30.72 -9.93 3.54
C GLN A 138 -30.21 -10.97 4.58
N TYR A 139 -29.54 -10.50 5.62
CA TYR A 139 -29.04 -11.32 6.72
C TYR A 139 -29.94 -11.20 7.95
N PRO A 140 -30.04 -12.24 8.80
CA PRO A 140 -30.74 -12.13 10.06
C PRO A 140 -30.00 -11.17 11.01
N ASP A 141 -30.74 -10.48 11.89
CA ASP A 141 -30.21 -9.40 12.75
C ASP A 141 -29.03 -9.82 13.62
N TRP A 142 -29.07 -11.04 14.13
CA TRP A 142 -27.96 -11.57 14.94
C TRP A 142 -26.66 -11.66 14.14
N ALA A 143 -26.74 -11.94 12.83
CA ALA A 143 -25.60 -12.04 11.94
C ALA A 143 -25.11 -10.66 11.52
N LYS A 144 -26.02 -9.71 11.23
CA LYS A 144 -25.68 -8.29 11.03
C LYS A 144 -24.92 -7.75 12.25
N TYR A 145 -25.45 -7.98 13.45
CA TYR A 145 -24.79 -7.60 14.71
C TYR A 145 -23.43 -8.28 14.89
N TRP A 146 -23.35 -9.59 14.63
CA TRP A 146 -22.10 -10.34 14.78
C TRP A 146 -21.00 -9.82 13.85
N ALA A 147 -21.33 -9.58 12.58
CA ALA A 147 -20.41 -9.03 11.58
C ALA A 147 -19.96 -7.63 11.99
N PHE A 148 -20.91 -6.73 12.27
CA PHE A 148 -20.61 -5.35 12.62
C PHE A 148 -19.78 -5.23 13.89
N ARG A 149 -20.15 -5.93 14.97
CA ARG A 149 -19.38 -5.96 16.22
C ARG A 149 -17.96 -6.45 15.99
N SER A 150 -17.79 -7.51 15.20
CA SER A 150 -16.46 -8.08 14.94
C SER A 150 -15.60 -7.14 14.11
N MET A 151 -16.18 -6.51 13.08
CA MET A 151 -15.53 -5.54 12.21
C MET A 151 -14.99 -4.33 12.99
N LEU A 152 -15.72 -3.84 14.01
CA LEU A 152 -15.27 -2.76 14.88
C LEU A 152 -14.01 -3.08 15.69
N GLU A 153 -13.67 -4.36 15.86
CA GLU A 153 -12.48 -4.82 16.60
C GLU A 153 -11.30 -5.16 15.66
N MET A 154 -11.50 -5.09 14.34
CA MET A 154 -10.50 -5.44 13.33
C MET A 154 -9.70 -4.21 12.89
N GLY A 155 -8.37 -4.35 12.93
CA GLY A 155 -7.40 -3.35 12.51
C GLY A 155 -6.91 -3.61 11.08
N LYS A 156 -5.62 -3.31 10.82
CA LYS A 156 -5.01 -3.48 9.49
C LYS A 156 -5.10 -4.95 9.03
N LEU A 157 -5.47 -5.14 7.76
CA LEU A 157 -5.37 -6.42 7.07
C LEU A 157 -3.90 -6.68 6.71
N VAL A 158 -3.40 -7.84 7.07
CA VAL A 158 -2.02 -8.27 6.82
C VAL A 158 -2.06 -9.51 5.93
N LYS A 159 -1.24 -9.50 4.90
CA LYS A 159 -0.99 -10.64 4.02
C LYS A 159 0.44 -11.14 4.26
N GLU A 160 0.56 -12.42 4.54
CA GLU A 160 1.81 -13.14 4.77
C GLU A 160 1.87 -14.35 3.85
N GLU A 161 3.08 -14.85 3.62
CA GLU A 161 3.36 -16.06 2.86
C GLU A 161 4.17 -16.98 3.77
N ASP A 162 3.79 -18.26 3.87
CA ASP A 162 4.58 -19.23 4.63
C ASP A 162 5.77 -19.76 3.83
N GLU A 163 6.65 -20.54 4.47
CA GLU A 163 7.87 -21.09 3.86
C GLU A 163 7.62 -21.94 2.60
N GLU A 164 6.39 -22.39 2.39
CA GLU A 164 5.95 -23.23 1.28
C GLU A 164 5.24 -22.41 0.19
N GLY A 165 5.23 -21.08 0.32
CA GLY A 165 4.60 -20.16 -0.63
C GLY A 165 3.09 -20.02 -0.45
N ARG A 166 2.50 -20.53 0.64
CA ARG A 166 1.06 -20.42 0.86
C ARG A 166 0.72 -19.09 1.51
N GLU A 167 -0.10 -18.33 0.80
CA GLU A 167 -0.62 -17.06 1.27
C GLU A 167 -1.59 -17.24 2.45
N LYS A 168 -1.46 -16.37 3.45
CA LYS A 168 -2.38 -16.24 4.59
C LYS A 168 -2.76 -14.78 4.77
N MET A 169 -4.02 -14.54 5.12
CA MET A 169 -4.52 -13.20 5.43
C MET A 169 -5.16 -13.18 6.81
N PHE A 170 -4.89 -12.13 7.58
CA PHE A 170 -5.54 -11.91 8.88
C PHE A 170 -5.62 -10.43 9.21
N PHE A 171 -6.55 -10.09 10.10
CA PHE A 171 -6.68 -8.74 10.63
C PHE A 171 -5.95 -8.63 11.96
N GLN A 172 -5.12 -7.60 12.10
CA GLN A 172 -4.61 -7.19 13.41
C GLN A 172 -5.77 -6.76 14.31
N LYS A 173 -5.55 -6.73 15.62
CA LYS A 173 -6.54 -6.22 16.57
C LYS A 173 -6.54 -4.69 16.55
N ARG A 174 -7.73 -4.09 16.49
CA ARG A 174 -7.88 -2.63 16.63
C ARG A 174 -7.63 -2.18 18.07
N THR A 175 -6.88 -1.09 18.19
CA THR A 175 -6.58 -0.33 19.40
C THR A 175 -6.99 1.13 19.20
N LYS A 176 -6.96 1.94 20.26
CA LYS A 176 -7.19 3.39 20.16
C LYS A 176 -6.20 4.12 19.23
N THR A 177 -5.01 3.55 19.03
CA THR A 177 -3.95 4.09 18.18
C THR A 177 -3.96 3.53 16.75
N THR A 178 -4.95 2.71 16.40
CA THR A 178 -5.02 2.13 15.05
C THR A 178 -5.39 3.21 14.05
N ALA A 179 -4.45 3.62 13.20
CA ALA A 179 -4.68 4.56 12.11
C ALA A 179 -5.39 3.92 10.90
N ALA A 180 -5.28 2.60 10.72
CA ALA A 180 -5.88 1.91 9.58
C ALA A 180 -7.42 2.09 9.52
N PRO A 181 -8.01 2.27 8.32
CA PRO A 181 -9.45 2.21 8.10
C PRO A 181 -10.08 0.93 8.66
N PHE A 182 -11.41 0.92 8.84
CA PHE A 182 -12.11 -0.31 9.13
C PHE A 182 -11.99 -1.29 7.96
N PRO A 183 -12.07 -2.62 8.20
CA PRO A 183 -12.00 -3.62 7.15
C PRO A 183 -12.88 -3.24 5.97
N LEU A 184 -12.34 -3.35 4.77
CA LEU A 184 -13.13 -3.12 3.57
C LEU A 184 -14.29 -4.13 3.52
N LEU A 185 -15.49 -3.63 3.21
CA LEU A 185 -16.67 -4.44 2.97
C LEU A 185 -16.55 -5.13 1.61
N ASN A 186 -16.64 -6.45 1.59
CA ASN A 186 -16.77 -7.26 0.40
C ASN A 186 -17.99 -8.17 0.58
N GLU A 187 -19.02 -7.95 -0.23
CA GLU A 187 -20.32 -8.59 -0.09
C GLU A 187 -20.23 -10.11 -0.25
N ARG A 188 -19.43 -10.60 -1.19
CA ARG A 188 -19.21 -12.03 -1.42
C ARG A 188 -18.55 -12.69 -0.21
N ALA A 189 -17.44 -12.13 0.28
CA ALA A 189 -16.74 -12.66 1.44
C ALA A 189 -17.63 -12.64 2.69
N LEU A 190 -18.45 -11.59 2.85
CA LEU A 190 -19.40 -11.46 3.95
C LEU A 190 -20.53 -12.50 3.85
N ALA A 191 -21.09 -12.70 2.66
CA ALA A 191 -22.12 -13.70 2.40
C ALA A 191 -21.64 -15.11 2.70
N LEU A 192 -20.42 -15.46 2.25
CA LEU A 192 -19.79 -16.76 2.55
C LEU A 192 -19.54 -16.91 4.05
N THR A 193 -19.01 -15.87 4.71
CA THR A 193 -18.75 -15.86 6.16
C THR A 193 -20.01 -16.12 6.99
N ILE A 194 -21.08 -15.36 6.72
CA ILE A 194 -22.35 -15.51 7.42
C ILE A 194 -23.00 -16.85 7.05
N GLY A 195 -22.95 -17.23 5.77
CA GLY A 195 -23.52 -18.48 5.26
C GLY A 195 -22.94 -19.72 5.95
N SER A 196 -21.62 -19.82 6.05
CA SER A 196 -20.95 -20.97 6.70
C SER A 196 -21.32 -21.10 8.18
N ILE A 197 -21.40 -19.99 8.91
CA ILE A 197 -21.80 -20.02 10.33
C ILE A 197 -23.28 -20.32 10.48
N ARG A 198 -24.12 -19.78 9.61
CA ARG A 198 -25.55 -20.11 9.61
C ARG A 198 -25.79 -21.59 9.34
N ALA A 199 -25.13 -22.18 8.34
CA ALA A 199 -25.21 -23.61 8.06
C ALA A 199 -24.77 -24.45 9.28
N LYS A 200 -23.69 -24.04 9.95
CA LYS A 200 -23.23 -24.70 11.18
C LYS A 200 -24.26 -24.61 12.31
N LEU A 201 -24.90 -23.45 12.48
CA LEU A 201 -25.93 -23.25 13.50
C LEU A 201 -27.19 -24.06 13.17
N GLU A 202 -27.57 -24.17 11.89
CA GLU A 202 -28.64 -25.03 11.40
C GLU A 202 -28.37 -26.51 11.74
N GLU A 203 -27.15 -27.01 11.48
CA GLU A 203 -26.74 -28.37 11.90
C GLU A 203 -26.83 -28.57 13.42
N LYS A 204 -26.49 -27.56 14.23
CA LYS A 204 -26.62 -27.66 15.70
C LYS A 204 -28.06 -27.80 16.16
N THR A 205 -29.06 -27.36 15.38
CA THR A 205 -30.47 -27.56 15.73
C THR A 205 -30.95 -29.00 15.53
N LYS A 206 -30.27 -29.78 14.68
CA LYS A 206 -30.61 -31.18 14.42
C LYS A 206 -30.25 -32.09 15.61
N PRO A 207 -30.96 -33.22 15.79
CA PRO A 207 -30.58 -34.26 16.74
C PRO A 207 -29.13 -34.69 16.53
N LYS A 208 -28.39 -34.98 17.62
CA LYS A 208 -26.94 -35.27 17.57
C LYS A 208 -26.55 -36.37 16.57
N LYS A 209 -27.45 -37.34 16.31
CA LYS A 209 -27.23 -38.46 15.37
C LYS A 209 -27.40 -38.07 13.89
N GLU A 210 -28.02 -36.93 13.61
CA GLU A 210 -28.34 -36.44 12.26
C GLU A 210 -27.48 -35.23 11.86
N ARG A 211 -26.57 -34.80 12.73
CA ARG A 211 -25.66 -33.68 12.45
C ARG A 211 -24.61 -34.12 11.45
N GLY A 212 -24.50 -33.38 10.35
CA GLY A 212 -23.45 -33.55 9.35
C GLY A 212 -22.32 -32.53 9.49
N GLN A 213 -21.28 -32.71 8.69
CA GLN A 213 -20.35 -31.63 8.36
C GLN A 213 -21.06 -30.65 7.42
N ILE A 214 -20.76 -29.37 7.56
CA ILE A 214 -21.22 -28.37 6.59
C ILE A 214 -20.38 -28.46 5.33
N GLU A 215 -20.94 -28.12 4.18
CA GLU A 215 -20.20 -28.09 2.91
C GLU A 215 -19.02 -27.11 2.97
N ASN A 216 -17.85 -27.56 2.51
CA ASN A 216 -16.69 -26.71 2.38
C ASN A 216 -16.85 -25.73 1.21
N GLN A 217 -16.95 -24.45 1.55
CA GLN A 217 -17.09 -23.35 0.59
C GLN A 217 -15.74 -22.73 0.21
N SER A 218 -14.65 -23.16 0.84
CA SER A 218 -13.31 -22.65 0.57
C SER A 218 -12.67 -23.37 -0.62
N THR A 219 -12.01 -22.60 -1.49
CA THR A 219 -11.26 -23.14 -2.63
C THR A 219 -9.81 -23.47 -2.28
N LYS A 220 -9.29 -22.95 -1.16
CA LYS A 220 -7.90 -23.12 -0.73
C LYS A 220 -7.73 -24.08 0.46
N LEU A 221 -8.77 -24.35 1.25
CA LEU A 221 -8.68 -25.20 2.44
C LEU A 221 -9.17 -26.62 2.17
N THR A 222 -8.49 -27.59 2.76
CA THR A 222 -9.02 -28.95 2.87
C THR A 222 -10.28 -28.98 3.74
N GLU A 223 -11.07 -30.05 3.62
CA GLU A 223 -12.27 -30.25 4.46
C GLU A 223 -11.95 -30.10 5.96
N THR A 224 -10.88 -30.74 6.43
CA THR A 224 -10.46 -30.68 7.83
C THR A 224 -10.12 -29.27 8.28
N GLU A 225 -9.38 -28.52 7.46
CA GLU A 225 -8.98 -27.13 7.75
C GLU A 225 -10.19 -26.21 7.76
N PHE A 226 -11.10 -26.36 6.81
CA PHE A 226 -12.34 -25.59 6.76
C PHE A 226 -13.21 -25.86 8.00
N GLN A 227 -13.43 -27.12 8.37
CA GLN A 227 -14.19 -27.46 9.57
C GLN A 227 -13.53 -26.89 10.84
N ALA A 228 -12.20 -26.88 10.92
CA ALA A 228 -11.48 -26.27 12.03
C ALA A 228 -11.67 -24.73 12.07
N LEU A 229 -11.60 -24.06 10.91
CA LEU A 229 -11.83 -22.63 10.78
C LEU A 229 -13.23 -22.22 11.25
N ILE A 230 -14.28 -22.87 10.72
CA ILE A 230 -15.68 -22.55 11.08
C ILE A 230 -16.00 -22.99 12.52
N SER A 231 -15.30 -24.01 13.04
CA SER A 231 -15.44 -24.43 14.44
C SER A 231 -15.09 -23.31 15.42
N GLY A 232 -14.10 -22.48 15.11
CA GLY A 232 -13.69 -21.33 15.93
C GLY A 232 -14.69 -20.17 15.96
N GLU A 233 -15.64 -20.10 15.03
CA GLU A 233 -16.67 -19.05 14.94
C GLU A 233 -16.07 -17.62 14.94
N SER A 234 -14.83 -17.46 14.48
CA SER A 234 -14.14 -16.17 14.46
C SER A 234 -14.47 -15.47 13.15
N PHE A 235 -15.25 -14.38 13.23
CA PHE A 235 -15.64 -13.61 12.05
C PHE A 235 -14.40 -13.16 11.27
N SER A 236 -13.42 -12.55 11.96
CA SER A 236 -12.23 -12.01 11.33
C SER A 236 -11.42 -13.06 10.57
N LYS A 237 -11.26 -14.27 11.13
CA LYS A 237 -10.54 -15.36 10.45
C LYS A 237 -11.30 -15.91 9.24
N ILE A 238 -12.60 -16.13 9.39
CA ILE A 238 -13.44 -16.66 8.31
C ILE A 238 -13.54 -15.65 7.17
N TYR A 239 -13.77 -14.38 7.50
CA TYR A 239 -13.84 -13.29 6.54
C TYR A 239 -12.51 -13.09 5.82
N ALA A 240 -11.38 -13.10 6.54
CA ALA A 240 -10.05 -13.00 5.91
C ALA A 240 -9.77 -14.17 4.95
N GLN A 241 -10.21 -15.40 5.28
CA GLN A 241 -10.09 -16.54 4.37
C GLN A 241 -10.86 -16.32 3.07
N PHE A 242 -12.10 -15.85 3.14
CA PHE A 242 -12.90 -15.62 1.92
C PHE A 242 -12.46 -14.37 1.14
N LEU A 243 -11.81 -13.39 1.80
CA LEU A 243 -11.13 -12.30 1.09
C LEU A 243 -9.91 -12.81 0.30
N LEU A 244 -9.14 -13.73 0.87
CA LEU A 244 -7.98 -14.35 0.21
C LEU A 244 -8.36 -15.19 -1.02
N GLU A 245 -9.60 -15.65 -1.07
CA GLU A 245 -10.15 -16.51 -2.12
C GLU A 245 -11.02 -15.76 -3.13
N ILE A 246 -10.99 -14.41 -3.11
CA ILE A 246 -11.62 -13.64 -4.17
C ILE A 246 -10.92 -14.01 -5.49
N PRO A 247 -11.63 -14.62 -6.46
CA PRO A 247 -11.02 -15.20 -7.64
C PRO A 247 -10.13 -14.23 -8.40
N GLU A 248 -10.51 -12.96 -8.47
CA GLU A 248 -9.81 -11.93 -9.21
C GLU A 248 -8.47 -11.50 -8.59
N TYR A 249 -8.21 -11.92 -7.34
CA TYR A 249 -6.95 -11.67 -6.61
C TYR A 249 -6.18 -12.95 -6.30
N THR A 250 -6.59 -14.12 -6.84
CA THR A 250 -5.76 -15.34 -6.81
C THR A 250 -4.71 -15.30 -7.91
N ILE A 251 -3.72 -16.19 -7.85
CA ILE A 251 -2.69 -16.33 -8.90
C ILE A 251 -3.34 -16.49 -10.28
N GLU A 252 -4.34 -17.37 -10.40
CA GLU A 252 -5.06 -17.63 -11.64
C GLU A 252 -5.85 -16.40 -12.12
N GLY A 253 -6.45 -15.64 -11.21
CA GLY A 253 -7.12 -14.39 -11.54
C GLY A 253 -6.15 -13.31 -12.03
N LEU A 254 -4.96 -13.24 -11.43
CA LEU A 254 -3.91 -12.31 -11.84
C LEU A 254 -3.27 -12.71 -13.18
N GLU A 255 -3.23 -13.98 -13.55
CA GLU A 255 -2.79 -14.36 -14.90
C GLU A 255 -3.72 -13.81 -16.01
N GLU A 256 -4.99 -13.50 -15.70
CA GLU A 256 -5.89 -12.79 -16.63
C GLU A 256 -5.55 -11.30 -16.69
N ILE A 257 -4.70 -10.95 -17.65
CA ILE A 257 -4.23 -9.59 -17.87
C ILE A 257 -5.11 -8.77 -18.82
N ARG A 258 -6.22 -9.30 -19.35
CA ARG A 258 -7.14 -8.49 -20.16
C ARG A 258 -7.94 -7.54 -19.29
N GLY A 259 -8.36 -6.44 -19.90
CA GLY A 259 -8.96 -5.33 -19.17
C GLY A 259 -8.91 -4.04 -19.98
N LYS A 260 -9.14 -2.91 -19.30
CA LYS A 260 -9.13 -1.58 -19.91
C LYS A 260 -8.53 -0.53 -18.98
N TRP A 261 -7.81 0.42 -19.58
CA TRP A 261 -7.49 1.68 -18.91
C TRP A 261 -8.72 2.60 -18.93
N VAL A 262 -9.01 3.21 -17.79
CA VAL A 262 -9.95 4.34 -17.67
C VAL A 262 -9.16 5.55 -17.22
N ARG A 263 -9.39 6.68 -17.90
CA ARG A 263 -8.82 7.98 -17.55
C ARG A 263 -9.86 8.77 -16.74
N TYR A 264 -9.43 9.28 -15.60
CA TYR A 264 -10.13 10.26 -14.79
C TYR A 264 -9.42 11.60 -14.97
N PRO A 265 -10.04 12.57 -15.68
CA PRO A 265 -9.34 13.79 -16.06
C PRO A 265 -8.97 14.70 -14.89
N LYS A 266 -7.89 15.47 -15.05
CA LYS A 266 -7.53 16.55 -14.11
C LYS A 266 -8.73 17.47 -13.85
N ASN A 267 -8.94 17.85 -12.59
CA ASN A 267 -10.04 18.69 -12.09
C ASN A 267 -11.47 18.14 -12.34
N SER A 268 -11.61 16.84 -12.59
CA SER A 268 -12.93 16.18 -12.66
C SER A 268 -13.47 15.83 -11.27
N ASP A 269 -14.77 15.49 -11.20
CA ASP A 269 -15.37 14.96 -9.98
C ASP A 269 -14.67 13.65 -9.58
N ALA A 270 -14.25 13.54 -8.32
CA ALA A 270 -13.54 12.36 -7.82
C ALA A 270 -14.47 11.17 -7.56
N ARG A 271 -15.80 11.37 -7.48
CA ARG A 271 -16.77 10.30 -7.17
C ARG A 271 -16.67 9.09 -8.11
N PRO A 272 -16.67 9.23 -9.45
CA PRO A 272 -16.54 8.07 -10.34
C PRO A 272 -15.27 7.25 -10.11
N LEU A 273 -14.15 7.90 -9.78
CA LEU A 273 -12.90 7.22 -9.43
C LEU A 273 -13.06 6.46 -8.11
N VAL A 274 -13.53 7.13 -7.05
CA VAL A 274 -13.72 6.49 -5.73
C VAL A 274 -14.70 5.31 -5.79
N ASP A 275 -15.83 5.50 -6.46
CA ASP A 275 -16.87 4.48 -6.62
C ASP A 275 -16.32 3.26 -7.38
N SER A 276 -15.46 3.48 -8.38
CA SER A 276 -14.84 2.39 -9.14
C SER A 276 -13.85 1.53 -8.33
N LEU A 277 -13.36 2.05 -7.21
CA LEU A 277 -12.43 1.35 -6.31
C LEU A 277 -13.16 0.67 -5.14
N GLU A 278 -14.48 0.85 -5.04
CA GLU A 278 -15.32 0.28 -4.00
C GLU A 278 -15.26 -1.25 -3.95
N GLY A 279 -15.31 -1.82 -2.74
CA GLY A 279 -15.41 -3.28 -2.56
C GLY A 279 -14.16 -4.08 -2.95
N CYS A 280 -13.11 -3.41 -3.41
CA CYS A 280 -11.82 -3.99 -3.78
C CYS A 280 -10.81 -3.91 -2.61
N PRO A 281 -10.11 -5.01 -2.25
CA PRO A 281 -9.14 -5.06 -1.16
C PRO A 281 -7.83 -4.33 -1.50
N LEU A 282 -7.92 -3.02 -1.77
CA LEU A 282 -6.81 -2.18 -2.16
C LEU A 282 -6.19 -1.49 -0.94
N GLU A 283 -4.87 -1.32 -0.95
CA GLU A 283 -4.16 -0.45 -0.01
C GLU A 283 -4.08 1.01 -0.50
N TRP A 284 -4.80 1.36 -1.57
CA TRP A 284 -4.71 2.67 -2.21
C TRP A 284 -5.46 3.74 -1.41
N CYS A 285 -4.75 4.79 -1.01
CA CYS A 285 -5.37 5.97 -0.42
C CYS A 285 -6.37 6.67 -1.34
N THR A 286 -6.26 6.50 -2.66
CA THR A 286 -7.18 7.05 -3.67
C THR A 286 -8.63 6.56 -3.53
N ALA A 287 -8.88 5.49 -2.76
CA ALA A 287 -10.25 5.10 -2.39
C ALA A 287 -10.93 6.10 -1.42
N ASP A 288 -10.21 7.10 -0.93
CA ASP A 288 -10.74 8.30 -0.25
C ASP A 288 -11.02 9.41 -1.27
N TYR A 289 -12.20 10.04 -1.15
CA TYR A 289 -12.61 11.17 -1.98
C TYR A 289 -11.68 12.40 -1.86
N GLU A 290 -11.27 12.79 -0.65
CA GLU A 290 -10.43 13.99 -0.47
C GLU A 290 -9.04 13.77 -1.11
N THR A 291 -8.48 12.58 -0.90
CA THR A 291 -7.23 12.16 -1.54
C THR A 291 -7.39 12.09 -3.06
N ALA A 292 -8.45 11.46 -3.57
CA ALA A 292 -8.70 11.38 -5.02
C ALA A 292 -8.90 12.78 -5.64
N GLU A 293 -9.63 13.66 -4.96
CA GLU A 293 -9.82 15.05 -5.38
C GLU A 293 -8.49 15.80 -5.44
N THR A 294 -7.65 15.67 -4.41
CA THR A 294 -6.30 16.26 -4.39
C THR A 294 -5.44 15.73 -5.54
N GLN A 295 -5.48 14.42 -5.80
CA GLN A 295 -4.71 13.81 -6.89
C GLN A 295 -5.20 14.26 -8.28
N LEU A 296 -6.52 14.39 -8.46
CA LEU A 296 -7.11 14.90 -9.69
C LEU A 296 -6.87 16.41 -9.87
N GLN A 297 -6.63 17.18 -8.81
CA GLN A 297 -6.17 18.57 -8.93
C GLN A 297 -4.72 18.62 -9.46
N GLY A 298 -3.87 17.67 -9.06
CA GLY A 298 -2.49 17.56 -9.51
C GLY A 298 -2.34 17.13 -10.97
N GLY A 299 -3.16 16.19 -11.45
CA GLY A 299 -3.08 15.70 -12.83
C GLY A 299 -4.18 14.70 -13.18
N ASP A 300 -4.09 14.13 -14.39
CA ASP A 300 -4.94 12.99 -14.73
C ASP A 300 -4.64 11.78 -13.81
N PHE A 301 -5.65 10.95 -13.61
CA PHE A 301 -5.50 9.67 -12.92
C PHE A 301 -5.96 8.53 -13.83
N TYR A 302 -5.11 7.52 -14.01
CA TYR A 302 -5.44 6.36 -14.82
C TYR A 302 -5.57 5.15 -13.93
N VAL A 303 -6.63 4.35 -14.13
CA VAL A 303 -6.78 3.04 -13.48
C VAL A 303 -6.96 1.98 -14.54
N TYR A 304 -6.19 0.91 -14.42
CA TYR A 304 -6.39 -0.31 -15.19
C TYR A 304 -7.35 -1.24 -14.45
N TYR A 305 -8.41 -1.64 -15.14
CA TYR A 305 -9.37 -2.60 -14.63
C TYR A 305 -9.26 -3.91 -15.40
N SER A 306 -8.87 -4.97 -14.71
CA SER A 306 -8.93 -6.35 -15.21
C SER A 306 -10.38 -6.82 -15.33
N LEU A 307 -10.58 -7.82 -16.19
CA LEU A 307 -11.87 -8.48 -16.35
C LEU A 307 -12.24 -9.27 -15.08
N ASN A 308 -13.49 -9.15 -14.64
CA ASN A 308 -14.08 -10.04 -13.64
C ASN A 308 -14.54 -11.36 -14.30
N GLN A 309 -15.09 -12.28 -13.50
CA GLN A 309 -15.63 -13.55 -14.00
C GLN A 309 -16.74 -13.41 -15.06
N ALA A 310 -17.45 -12.28 -15.09
CA ALA A 310 -18.47 -11.97 -16.09
C ALA A 310 -17.89 -11.36 -17.38
N GLY A 311 -16.57 -11.19 -17.48
CA GLY A 311 -15.90 -10.57 -18.61
C GLY A 311 -16.00 -9.04 -18.63
N GLU A 312 -16.35 -8.41 -17.51
CA GLU A 312 -16.45 -6.97 -17.37
C GLU A 312 -15.18 -6.39 -16.73
N ALA A 313 -14.60 -5.36 -17.33
CA ALA A 313 -13.44 -4.67 -16.77
C ALA A 313 -13.83 -3.80 -15.56
N LYS A 314 -13.83 -4.41 -14.37
CA LYS A 314 -14.24 -3.80 -13.09
C LYS A 314 -13.24 -4.02 -11.95
N ILE A 315 -12.16 -4.78 -12.15
CA ILE A 315 -11.22 -5.13 -11.08
C ILE A 315 -10.00 -4.21 -11.14
N PRO A 316 -9.90 -3.18 -10.28
CA PRO A 316 -8.75 -2.29 -10.27
C PRO A 316 -7.46 -3.05 -9.93
N ARG A 317 -6.43 -2.86 -10.76
CA ARG A 317 -5.20 -3.67 -10.70
C ARG A 317 -3.92 -2.86 -10.74
N ALA A 318 -3.92 -1.78 -11.50
CA ALA A 318 -2.83 -0.81 -11.54
C ALA A 318 -3.39 0.60 -11.66
N ALA A 319 -2.66 1.58 -11.15
CA ALA A 319 -2.99 2.98 -11.33
C ALA A 319 -1.74 3.80 -11.66
N ILE A 320 -1.94 4.85 -12.44
CA ILE A 320 -0.93 5.85 -12.80
C ILE A 320 -1.47 7.20 -12.37
N ARG A 321 -0.79 7.84 -11.42
CA ARG A 321 -1.07 9.20 -11.00
C ARG A 321 -0.18 10.14 -11.79
N MET A 322 -0.77 11.14 -12.42
CA MET A 322 -0.02 12.22 -13.07
C MET A 322 0.12 13.42 -12.14
N GLU A 323 1.20 14.17 -12.33
CA GLU A 323 1.39 15.52 -11.82
C GLU A 323 1.63 16.42 -13.04
N GLU A 324 0.65 17.25 -13.36
CA GLU A 324 0.51 17.87 -14.68
C GLU A 324 0.54 16.80 -15.78
N ASP A 325 1.50 16.89 -16.70
CA ASP A 325 1.69 15.96 -17.82
C ASP A 325 2.76 14.89 -17.54
N ARG A 326 3.29 14.80 -16.30
CA ARG A 326 4.35 13.87 -15.91
C ARG A 326 3.83 12.75 -15.03
N ILE A 327 4.42 11.56 -15.16
CA ILE A 327 4.09 10.44 -14.29
C ILE A 327 4.68 10.72 -12.91
N ALA A 328 3.78 10.87 -11.93
CA ALA A 328 4.18 11.05 -10.54
C ALA A 328 4.38 9.71 -9.85
N GLU A 329 3.52 8.73 -10.15
CA GLU A 329 3.52 7.45 -9.47
C GLU A 329 2.79 6.38 -10.28
N VAL A 330 3.31 5.16 -10.19
CA VAL A 330 2.67 3.93 -10.67
C VAL A 330 2.53 2.99 -9.48
N ARG A 331 1.31 2.53 -9.21
CA ARG A 331 0.99 1.63 -8.11
C ARG A 331 0.17 0.43 -8.57
N GLY A 332 0.30 -0.66 -7.86
CA GLY A 332 -0.45 -1.89 -8.07
C GLY A 332 -1.06 -2.44 -6.79
N ILE A 333 -1.51 -3.68 -6.87
CA ILE A 333 -2.27 -4.37 -5.82
C ILE A 333 -1.44 -5.35 -4.98
N ALA A 334 -0.14 -5.51 -5.29
CA ALA A 334 0.75 -6.35 -4.50
C ALA A 334 1.18 -5.65 -3.20
N LYS A 335 1.86 -6.40 -2.32
CA LYS A 335 2.33 -5.91 -1.01
C LYS A 335 3.06 -4.56 -1.14
N GLY A 336 2.64 -3.57 -0.35
CA GLY A 336 3.24 -2.23 -0.38
C GLY A 336 2.84 -1.42 -1.61
N GLN A 337 1.67 -1.71 -2.19
CA GLN A 337 1.16 -1.09 -3.43
C GLN A 337 2.06 -1.34 -4.65
N ASN A 338 2.86 -2.41 -4.63
CA ASN A 338 3.68 -2.81 -5.76
C ASN A 338 2.82 -3.33 -6.91
N VAL A 339 3.37 -3.30 -8.12
CA VAL A 339 2.79 -3.93 -9.30
C VAL A 339 2.89 -5.45 -9.16
N ASP A 340 1.80 -6.16 -9.43
CA ASP A 340 1.80 -7.62 -9.45
C ASP A 340 2.64 -8.16 -10.64
N PRO A 341 3.24 -9.35 -10.54
CA PRO A 341 4.25 -9.79 -11.51
C PRO A 341 3.71 -10.05 -12.93
N TYR A 342 2.38 -10.13 -13.12
CA TYR A 342 1.78 -10.50 -14.40
C TYR A 342 1.35 -9.28 -15.22
N ILE A 343 1.03 -8.14 -14.59
CA ILE A 343 0.48 -6.97 -15.29
C ILE A 343 1.53 -6.07 -15.93
N SER A 344 2.83 -6.35 -15.71
CA SER A 344 3.95 -5.57 -16.25
C SER A 344 3.84 -5.24 -17.74
N PRO A 345 3.48 -6.18 -18.65
CA PRO A 345 3.35 -5.85 -20.08
C PRO A 345 2.28 -4.80 -20.38
N VAL A 346 1.18 -4.80 -19.63
CA VAL A 346 0.09 -3.83 -19.80
C VAL A 346 0.53 -2.43 -19.35
N ILE A 347 1.28 -2.35 -18.26
CA ILE A 347 1.85 -1.09 -17.78
C ILE A 347 2.92 -0.60 -18.75
N GLU A 348 3.84 -1.46 -19.17
CA GLU A 348 4.91 -1.10 -20.10
C GLU A 348 4.38 -0.55 -21.43
N GLU A 349 3.31 -1.13 -21.96
CA GLU A 349 2.64 -0.60 -23.15
C GLU A 349 2.03 0.77 -22.87
N LYS A 350 1.34 0.93 -21.73
CA LYS A 350 0.76 2.21 -21.33
C LYS A 350 1.82 3.30 -21.14
N MET A 351 3.00 2.95 -20.63
CA MET A 351 4.11 3.89 -20.42
C MET A 351 4.58 4.55 -21.71
N LYS A 352 4.43 3.90 -22.87
CA LYS A 352 4.82 4.45 -24.18
C LYS A 352 3.96 5.63 -24.62
N GLU A 353 2.77 5.80 -24.01
CA GLU A 353 1.90 6.93 -24.28
C GLU A 353 2.36 8.23 -23.61
N PHE A 354 3.25 8.14 -22.61
CA PHE A 354 3.74 9.30 -21.84
C PHE A 354 5.17 9.66 -22.25
N SER A 355 5.44 10.95 -22.40
CA SER A 355 6.77 11.44 -22.82
C SER A 355 7.89 11.08 -21.85
N ASP A 356 7.58 10.95 -20.56
CA ASP A 356 8.51 10.64 -19.49
C ASP A 356 8.45 9.17 -19.03
N GLY A 357 7.75 8.28 -19.75
CA GLY A 357 7.57 6.87 -19.36
C GLY A 357 8.88 6.09 -19.18
N GLU A 358 9.85 6.25 -20.08
CA GLU A 358 11.16 5.59 -19.97
C GLU A 358 12.02 6.21 -18.85
N GLU A 359 11.90 7.53 -18.64
CA GLU A 359 12.58 8.21 -17.54
C GLU A 359 12.02 7.75 -16.19
N TYR A 360 10.69 7.62 -16.07
CA TYR A 360 10.01 7.09 -14.89
C TYR A 360 10.48 5.67 -14.56
N LYS A 361 10.52 4.77 -15.56
CA LYS A 361 10.99 3.39 -15.36
C LYS A 361 12.42 3.37 -14.80
N LYS A 362 13.30 4.20 -15.35
CA LYS A 362 14.68 4.32 -14.87
C LYS A 362 14.74 4.86 -13.43
N LYS A 363 13.99 5.91 -13.10
CA LYS A 363 13.91 6.46 -11.73
C LYS A 363 13.41 5.43 -10.74
N SER A 364 12.31 4.74 -11.06
CA SER A 364 11.73 3.70 -10.20
C SER A 364 12.72 2.54 -9.96
N ALA A 365 13.40 2.06 -11.00
CA ALA A 365 14.40 1.01 -10.87
C ALA A 365 15.61 1.44 -10.03
N ASN A 366 16.09 2.67 -10.23
CA ASN A 366 17.19 3.24 -9.44
C ASN A 366 16.82 3.34 -7.95
N MET A 367 15.65 3.88 -7.64
CA MET A 367 15.17 4.05 -6.26
C MET A 367 14.97 2.71 -5.55
N LYS A 368 14.38 1.72 -6.24
CA LYS A 368 14.27 0.36 -5.71
C LYS A 368 15.63 -0.22 -5.34
N ARG A 369 16.60 -0.12 -6.27
CA ARG A 369 17.95 -0.65 -6.07
C ARG A 369 18.71 0.09 -4.95
N LEU A 370 18.55 1.41 -4.86
CA LEU A 370 19.16 2.20 -3.79
C LEU A 370 18.60 1.82 -2.41
N THR A 371 17.29 1.63 -2.29
CA THR A 371 16.66 1.14 -1.05
C THR A 371 17.14 -0.27 -0.67
N GLU A 372 17.31 -1.17 -1.64
CA GLU A 372 17.86 -2.52 -1.39
C GLU A 372 19.31 -2.44 -0.85
N ILE A 373 20.13 -1.54 -1.41
CA ILE A 373 21.52 -1.30 -0.97
C ILE A 373 21.55 -0.68 0.43
N GLU A 374 20.74 0.34 0.70
CA GLU A 374 20.62 0.99 2.01
C GLU A 374 20.26 -0.03 3.09
N GLN A 375 19.22 -0.83 2.88
CA GLN A 375 18.81 -1.87 3.82
C GLN A 375 19.91 -2.90 4.08
N ARG A 376 20.72 -3.21 3.05
CA ARG A 376 21.85 -4.15 3.15
C ARG A 376 23.00 -3.55 3.96
N ASP A 377 23.33 -2.30 3.70
CA ASP A 377 24.35 -1.53 4.44
C ASP A 377 23.97 -1.37 5.92
N GLU A 378 22.70 -1.06 6.22
CA GLU A 378 22.16 -0.98 7.59
C GLU A 378 22.28 -2.30 8.37
N ARG A 379 22.24 -3.46 7.67
CA ARG A 379 22.46 -4.78 8.27
C ARG A 379 23.95 -5.12 8.43
N GLY A 380 24.85 -4.27 7.95
CA GLY A 380 26.30 -4.51 7.95
C GLY A 380 26.73 -5.60 6.97
N GLU A 381 25.93 -5.90 5.95
CA GLU A 381 26.24 -6.88 4.92
C GLU A 381 27.16 -6.28 3.85
N GLU A 382 28.15 -7.04 3.38
CA GLU A 382 29.03 -6.58 2.29
C GLU A 382 28.24 -6.34 1.01
N LEU A 383 28.48 -5.19 0.37
CA LEU A 383 27.95 -4.85 -0.94
C LEU A 383 28.71 -5.58 -2.05
N THR A 384 27.97 -6.10 -3.01
CA THR A 384 28.49 -6.75 -4.21
C THR A 384 29.18 -5.75 -5.13
N LYS A 385 29.99 -6.26 -6.05
CA LYS A 385 30.67 -5.46 -7.08
C LYS A 385 29.67 -4.60 -7.87
N GLU A 386 28.51 -5.16 -8.21
CA GLU A 386 27.46 -4.54 -9.00
C GLU A 386 26.74 -3.45 -8.20
N GLU A 387 26.44 -3.69 -6.92
CA GLU A 387 25.87 -2.69 -6.00
C GLU A 387 26.83 -1.52 -5.79
N LEU A 388 28.13 -1.77 -5.59
CA LEU A 388 29.15 -0.73 -5.53
C LEU A 388 29.23 0.04 -6.85
N ARG A 389 29.27 -0.65 -7.98
CA ARG A 389 29.31 0.00 -9.31
C ARG A 389 28.13 0.95 -9.53
N PHE A 390 26.95 0.57 -9.03
CA PHE A 390 25.76 1.42 -9.03
C PHE A 390 25.89 2.61 -8.08
N LEU A 391 26.30 2.39 -6.83
CA LEU A 391 26.44 3.43 -5.80
C LEU A 391 27.48 4.50 -6.17
N TYR A 392 28.61 4.09 -6.77
CA TYR A 392 29.63 4.99 -7.31
C TYR A 392 29.22 5.65 -8.65
N GLU A 393 27.99 5.40 -9.12
CA GLU A 393 27.42 5.99 -10.34
C GLU A 393 28.27 5.77 -11.60
N VAL A 394 28.98 4.64 -11.67
CA VAL A 394 29.97 4.38 -12.74
C VAL A 394 29.32 4.24 -14.11
N ASP A 395 28.12 3.63 -14.16
CA ASP A 395 27.35 3.46 -15.40
C ASP A 395 26.36 4.60 -15.67
N GLY A 396 26.38 5.64 -14.82
CA GLY A 396 25.51 6.79 -14.92
C GLY A 396 24.89 7.19 -13.59
N LYS A 397 24.34 8.41 -13.57
CA LYS A 397 23.71 8.99 -12.38
C LYS A 397 22.49 8.21 -11.91
N ILE A 398 22.41 8.01 -10.60
CA ILE A 398 21.22 7.51 -9.92
C ILE A 398 20.20 8.65 -9.94
N GLN A 399 19.01 8.35 -10.47
CA GLN A 399 17.91 9.30 -10.62
C GLN A 399 16.77 8.90 -9.71
N GLY A 400 16.28 9.84 -8.90
CA GLY A 400 15.07 9.71 -8.11
C GLY A 400 13.95 10.62 -8.62
N PHE A 401 12.87 10.74 -7.85
CA PHE A 401 11.75 11.64 -8.15
C PHE A 401 11.93 13.06 -7.60
N GLY A 402 12.99 13.31 -6.82
CA GLY A 402 13.44 14.63 -6.38
C GLY A 402 14.28 15.37 -7.42
N TYR A 403 14.63 16.60 -7.09
CA TYR A 403 15.42 17.49 -7.96
C TYR A 403 16.93 17.35 -7.77
N GLU A 404 17.35 16.81 -6.63
CA GLU A 404 18.76 16.71 -6.23
C GLU A 404 19.22 15.25 -6.23
N ARG A 405 20.54 15.06 -6.15
CA ARG A 405 21.14 13.74 -5.95
C ARG A 405 20.67 13.16 -4.62
N ASP A 406 20.29 11.89 -4.61
CA ASP A 406 19.74 11.26 -3.42
C ASP A 406 20.78 11.23 -2.28
N PRO A 407 20.48 11.81 -1.09
CA PRO A 407 21.44 11.96 0.00
C PRO A 407 21.93 10.61 0.55
N ARG A 408 21.11 9.54 0.43
CA ARG A 408 21.49 8.20 0.87
C ARG A 408 22.77 7.70 0.22
N ILE A 409 23.05 8.15 -1.01
CA ILE A 409 24.26 7.75 -1.73
C ILE A 409 25.50 8.22 -0.96
N ASP A 410 25.53 9.48 -0.51
CA ASP A 410 26.67 10.03 0.21
C ASP A 410 26.78 9.48 1.63
N GLU A 411 25.64 9.26 2.30
CA GLU A 411 25.60 8.66 3.64
C GLU A 411 26.19 7.24 3.65
N ILE A 412 25.79 6.41 2.68
CA ILE A 412 26.33 5.04 2.54
C ILE A 412 27.83 5.10 2.21
N LEU A 413 28.25 6.03 1.34
CA LEU A 413 29.66 6.17 0.96
C LEU A 413 30.56 6.72 2.08
N GLN A 414 30.03 7.55 2.99
CA GLN A 414 30.81 8.23 4.03
C GLN A 414 31.55 7.25 4.97
N GLY A 415 31.01 6.06 5.20
CA GLY A 415 31.61 5.03 6.05
C GLY A 415 32.61 4.11 5.35
N ARG A 416 32.85 4.29 4.03
CA ARG A 416 33.51 3.29 3.18
C ARG A 416 34.90 3.73 2.73
N ASP A 417 35.71 2.75 2.35
CA ASP A 417 37.00 2.99 1.68
C ASP A 417 36.80 2.95 0.16
N ASN A 418 36.70 4.16 -0.42
CA ASN A 418 36.47 4.34 -1.85
C ASN A 418 37.51 3.66 -2.72
N ARG A 419 38.78 3.60 -2.27
CA ARG A 419 39.84 2.98 -3.05
C ARG A 419 39.64 1.47 -3.13
N THR A 420 39.31 0.86 -2.00
CA THR A 420 39.02 -0.58 -1.93
C THR A 420 37.79 -0.93 -2.76
N ASP A 421 36.69 -0.21 -2.57
CA ASP A 421 35.45 -0.44 -3.33
C ASP A 421 35.66 -0.30 -4.84
N LEU A 422 36.29 0.79 -5.30
CA LEU A 422 36.53 1.02 -6.72
C LEU A 422 37.52 0.02 -7.31
N SER A 423 38.51 -0.45 -6.53
CA SER A 423 39.41 -1.52 -6.98
C SER A 423 38.66 -2.82 -7.26
N GLN A 424 37.62 -3.13 -6.46
CA GLN A 424 36.72 -4.27 -6.70
C GLN A 424 35.84 -4.04 -7.94
N VAL A 425 35.24 -2.85 -8.07
CA VAL A 425 34.38 -2.46 -9.22
C VAL A 425 35.13 -2.57 -10.55
N PHE A 426 36.37 -2.09 -10.61
CA PHE A 426 37.20 -2.16 -11.82
C PHE A 426 38.06 -3.42 -11.89
N SER A 427 38.00 -4.27 -10.86
CA SER A 427 38.78 -5.51 -10.77
C SER A 427 40.27 -5.27 -11.01
N CYS A 428 40.81 -4.24 -10.36
CA CYS A 428 42.19 -3.80 -10.45
C CYS A 428 42.84 -3.71 -9.07
N ARG A 429 44.14 -3.38 -9.03
CA ARG A 429 44.81 -3.16 -7.75
C ARG A 429 44.44 -1.77 -7.16
N PRO A 430 44.46 -1.59 -5.83
CA PRO A 430 44.18 -0.30 -5.18
C PRO A 430 45.09 0.87 -5.61
N ASP A 431 46.33 0.61 -6.03
CA ASP A 431 47.27 1.61 -6.56
C ASP A 431 46.91 2.11 -7.97
N GLN A 432 45.99 1.43 -8.65
CA GLN A 432 45.50 1.81 -9.98
C GLN A 432 44.20 2.64 -9.93
N ILE A 433 43.70 2.91 -8.73
CA ILE A 433 42.63 3.86 -8.47
C ILE A 433 43.29 5.16 -8.00
N SER A 434 42.87 6.31 -8.53
CA SER A 434 43.33 7.61 -8.01
C SER A 434 42.18 8.36 -7.35
N LEU A 435 42.47 8.98 -6.21
CA LEU A 435 41.54 9.84 -5.48
C LEU A 435 41.95 11.31 -5.50
N THR A 436 43.18 11.60 -5.97
CA THR A 436 43.69 12.96 -6.12
C THR A 436 44.13 13.24 -7.55
N GLN A 437 44.27 14.51 -7.87
CA GLN A 437 44.78 14.94 -9.18
C GLN A 437 46.22 14.45 -9.41
N GLU A 438 47.08 14.47 -8.39
CA GLU A 438 48.48 14.03 -8.50
C GLU A 438 48.57 12.54 -8.81
N GLU A 439 47.75 11.73 -8.12
CA GLU A 439 47.66 10.31 -8.39
C GLU A 439 47.13 10.04 -9.80
N ALA A 440 46.11 10.78 -10.25
CA ALA A 440 45.54 10.62 -11.60
C ALA A 440 46.53 10.83 -12.74
N LEU A 441 47.57 11.65 -12.53
CA LEU A 441 48.61 11.92 -13.52
C LEU A 441 49.78 10.91 -13.44
N SER A 442 49.70 9.93 -12.56
CA SER A 442 50.65 8.82 -12.49
C SER A 442 50.42 7.82 -13.62
N ARG A 443 51.44 7.01 -13.92
CA ARG A 443 51.30 5.93 -14.91
C ARG A 443 50.40 4.81 -14.36
N ASP A 444 49.76 4.09 -15.28
CA ASP A 444 48.98 2.87 -15.03
C ASP A 444 47.70 3.03 -14.16
N ILE A 445 47.17 4.25 -14.04
CA ILE A 445 45.86 4.50 -13.42
C ILE A 445 44.73 4.04 -14.34
N ILE A 446 43.87 3.18 -13.80
CA ILE A 446 42.69 2.67 -14.49
C ILE A 446 41.50 3.62 -14.28
N TYR A 447 41.29 4.08 -13.05
CA TYR A 447 40.13 4.92 -12.73
C TYR A 447 40.49 6.06 -11.79
N HIS A 448 40.03 7.27 -12.12
CA HIS A 448 40.06 8.41 -11.23
C HIS A 448 38.68 8.68 -10.63
N TYR A 449 38.61 8.76 -9.31
CA TYR A 449 37.38 9.07 -8.58
C TYR A 449 37.13 10.58 -8.55
N GLY A 450 35.96 10.99 -9.06
CA GLY A 450 35.54 12.38 -9.10
C GLY A 450 36.09 13.15 -10.30
N ASP A 451 36.09 14.47 -10.16
CA ASP A 451 36.46 15.41 -11.23
C ASP A 451 37.97 15.60 -11.33
N LEU A 452 38.49 15.63 -12.56
CA LEU A 452 39.89 15.92 -12.86
C LEU A 452 40.06 17.33 -13.46
N TYR A 453 40.56 18.27 -12.65
CA TYR A 453 40.71 19.68 -13.01
C TYR A 453 42.12 20.03 -13.50
N LEU A 454 42.32 19.99 -14.82
CA LEU A 454 43.60 20.32 -15.47
C LEU A 454 43.53 21.63 -16.27
N GLY A 455 42.70 22.56 -15.82
CA GLY A 455 42.36 23.80 -16.53
C GLY A 455 43.52 24.79 -16.68
N SER A 456 44.69 24.55 -16.10
CA SER A 456 45.90 25.36 -16.26
C SER A 456 46.86 24.83 -17.34
N LEU A 457 46.65 23.61 -17.85
CA LEU A 457 47.52 23.02 -18.85
C LEU A 457 47.31 23.70 -20.21
N THR A 458 48.40 24.19 -20.81
CA THR A 458 48.39 24.82 -22.14
C THR A 458 48.89 23.90 -23.27
N SER A 459 49.53 22.78 -22.90
CA SER A 459 50.01 21.71 -23.78
C SER A 459 49.67 20.33 -23.19
N ALA A 460 49.40 19.35 -24.04
CA ALA A 460 49.16 17.95 -23.66
C ALA A 460 50.41 17.07 -23.80
N GLU A 461 51.57 17.64 -24.16
CA GLU A 461 52.82 16.89 -24.30
C GLU A 461 53.21 16.22 -22.97
N GLY A 462 53.41 14.90 -23.00
CA GLY A 462 53.74 14.09 -21.82
C GLY A 462 52.57 13.84 -20.86
N LEU A 463 51.36 14.33 -21.16
CA LEU A 463 50.17 14.11 -20.33
C LEU A 463 49.73 12.64 -20.42
N THR A 464 49.70 11.96 -19.27
CA THR A 464 49.09 10.62 -19.13
C THR A 464 47.81 10.77 -18.33
N LEU A 465 46.68 10.40 -18.92
CA LEU A 465 45.37 10.42 -18.26
C LEU A 465 44.96 9.01 -17.82
N PRO A 466 44.12 8.89 -16.76
CA PRO A 466 43.47 7.65 -16.38
C PRO A 466 42.70 7.01 -17.54
N GLN A 467 42.56 5.68 -17.55
CA GLN A 467 41.73 5.02 -18.57
C GLN A 467 40.26 5.45 -18.48
N SER A 468 39.76 5.74 -17.29
CA SER A 468 38.39 6.22 -17.04
C SER A 468 38.37 7.26 -15.93
N ILE A 469 37.49 8.24 -16.04
CA ILE A 469 37.31 9.33 -15.06
C ILE A 469 35.85 9.34 -14.60
N GLY A 470 35.61 9.30 -13.30
CA GLY A 470 34.26 9.26 -12.73
C GLY A 470 33.47 10.57 -12.84
N GLY A 471 34.16 11.70 -12.94
CA GLY A 471 33.56 13.03 -13.00
C GLY A 471 33.89 13.81 -14.27
N TYR A 472 33.94 15.13 -14.14
CA TYR A 472 34.30 16.08 -15.20
C TYR A 472 35.81 16.04 -15.51
N LEU A 473 36.18 16.16 -16.79
CA LEU A 473 37.57 16.41 -17.19
C LEU A 473 37.69 17.83 -17.75
N ASN A 474 38.40 18.71 -17.03
CA ASN A 474 38.62 20.08 -17.45
C ASN A 474 40.02 20.27 -18.04
N LEU A 475 40.10 20.50 -19.34
CA LEU A 475 41.32 20.81 -20.10
C LEU A 475 41.15 22.15 -20.84
N SER A 476 40.42 23.07 -20.22
CA SER A 476 39.89 24.27 -20.89
C SER A 476 40.92 25.29 -21.34
N SER A 477 42.20 25.14 -21.00
CA SER A 477 43.31 26.02 -21.46
C SER A 477 44.22 25.38 -22.49
N LEU A 478 43.98 24.13 -22.91
CA LEU A 478 44.72 23.53 -24.01
C LEU A 478 44.47 24.32 -25.29
N THR A 479 45.55 24.69 -25.98
CA THR A 479 45.50 25.45 -27.24
C THR A 479 45.63 24.54 -28.47
N SER A 480 46.18 23.34 -28.29
CA SER A 480 46.33 22.30 -29.31
C SER A 480 45.96 20.93 -28.72
N ALA A 481 45.42 20.04 -29.55
CA ALA A 481 45.14 18.64 -29.20
C ALA A 481 46.33 17.70 -29.48
N GLU A 482 47.45 18.22 -29.97
CA GLU A 482 48.65 17.43 -30.24
C GLU A 482 49.16 16.75 -28.97
N GLY A 483 49.38 15.42 -29.05
CA GLY A 483 49.81 14.60 -27.92
C GLY A 483 48.71 14.21 -26.93
N LEU A 484 47.48 14.73 -27.07
CA LEU A 484 46.37 14.42 -26.16
C LEU A 484 45.77 13.04 -26.48
N THR A 485 45.83 12.13 -25.51
CA THR A 485 45.06 10.87 -25.52
C THR A 485 43.94 10.97 -24.49
N LEU A 486 42.68 10.88 -24.94
CA LEU A 486 41.53 10.96 -24.04
C LEU A 486 41.28 9.63 -23.31
N PRO A 487 40.71 9.68 -22.09
CA PRO A 487 40.18 8.49 -21.41
C PRO A 487 39.15 7.75 -22.26
N GLN A 488 38.99 6.45 -22.03
CA GLN A 488 37.95 5.63 -22.67
C GLN A 488 36.55 6.06 -22.24
N SER A 489 36.40 6.51 -20.99
CA SER A 489 35.13 7.02 -20.47
C SER A 489 35.35 8.21 -19.54
N ILE A 490 34.41 9.16 -19.57
CA ILE A 490 34.33 10.32 -18.69
C ILE A 490 32.88 10.35 -18.19
N GLY A 491 32.68 10.25 -16.88
CA GLY A 491 31.34 10.22 -16.27
C GLY A 491 30.61 11.57 -16.37
N GLY A 492 31.35 12.68 -16.48
CA GLY A 492 30.83 14.02 -16.73
C GLY A 492 31.19 14.59 -18.11
N TYR A 493 31.15 15.91 -18.21
CA TYR A 493 31.59 16.69 -19.36
C TYR A 493 33.12 16.75 -19.51
N LEU A 494 33.57 16.73 -20.76
CA LEU A 494 34.92 17.09 -21.18
C LEU A 494 34.94 18.55 -21.66
N ASN A 495 35.76 19.39 -21.03
CA ASN A 495 35.90 20.80 -21.40
C ASN A 495 37.23 21.06 -22.14
N LEU A 496 37.12 21.35 -23.44
CA LEU A 496 38.24 21.65 -24.35
C LEU A 496 38.06 23.02 -25.06
N ARG A 497 37.40 23.97 -24.41
CA ARG A 497 36.90 25.20 -25.05
C ARG A 497 37.94 26.10 -25.75
N SER A 498 39.23 25.97 -25.43
CA SER A 498 40.29 26.83 -25.98
C SER A 498 41.09 26.18 -27.10
N LEU A 499 40.71 24.97 -27.54
CA LEU A 499 41.36 24.34 -28.69
C LEU A 499 41.14 25.18 -29.95
N THR A 500 42.23 25.50 -30.63
CA THR A 500 42.22 26.18 -31.93
C THR A 500 42.74 25.25 -33.02
N SER A 501 42.17 25.36 -34.23
CA SER A 501 42.56 24.55 -35.38
C SER A 501 43.90 24.93 -35.98
#